data_AF-A0A075B0N2-F1
#
_entry.id   AF-A0A075B0N2-F1
#
_cell.length_a   1.000
_cell.length_b   1.000
_cell.length_c   1.000
_cell.angle_alpha   90.00
_cell.angle_beta   90.00
_cell.angle_gamma   90.00
#
_symmetry.space_group_name_H-M   'P 1'
#
loop_
_entity.id
_entity.type
_entity.pdbx_description
1 polymer ?
#
loop_
_entity_poly.entity_id
_entity_poly.type
_entity_poly.pdbx_seq_one_letter_code
_entity_poly.pdbx_strand_id
1 'polypeptide(L)'
;MPFATKKLNIEKAKNSLKQPVVLVACGSFSPVTYLHLRMFELAKDRIEDSKRFELIGGYFSPVSDSYMKNGLALHTHRIKMCELAVEDSDWIMVDEWEGTHAEYVRTVKVLDYFQDCVNQWVERESIGRNVRVILLAGGDLVESFGIPGLWADADLEKIMGNYGCLIVERTGVDLKGFLLEHDIAYKNRQHIHNDISSTKIRLFIKRGLSIKYLLPEEVIRYIYDHNLYTE
;
A
#
# COMPACT_ATOMS: atom_id res chain seq x y z
N MET A 1 7.86 4.30 17.50
CA MET A 1 6.40 4.36 17.69
C MET A 1 5.89 2.92 17.77
N PRO A 2 4.79 2.64 18.49
CA PRO A 2 4.24 1.29 18.51
C PRO A 2 3.69 0.90 17.13
N PHE A 3 3.91 -0.35 16.71
CA PHE A 3 3.34 -0.91 15.50
C PHE A 3 1.80 -0.83 15.52
N ALA A 4 1.18 -0.43 14.41
CA ALA A 4 -0.27 -0.26 14.36
C ALA A 4 -1.00 -1.62 14.31
N THR A 5 -1.74 -1.97 15.36
CA THR A 5 -2.45 -3.27 15.45
C THR A 5 -3.95 -3.15 15.65
N LYS A 6 -4.48 -1.93 15.83
CA LYS A 6 -5.86 -1.67 16.26
C LYS A 6 -6.95 -2.26 15.35
N LYS A 7 -6.65 -2.43 14.06
CA LYS A 7 -7.59 -2.97 13.06
C LYS A 7 -7.20 -4.37 12.55
N LEU A 8 -6.27 -5.04 13.23
CA LEU A 8 -5.95 -6.44 12.93
C LEU A 8 -7.05 -7.35 13.46
N ASN A 9 -7.52 -8.28 12.60
CA ASN A 9 -8.57 -9.22 12.96
C ASN A 9 -7.99 -10.52 13.54
N ILE A 10 -8.00 -10.63 14.86
CA ILE A 10 -7.49 -11.79 15.62
C ILE A 10 -8.24 -13.08 15.26
N GLU A 11 -9.57 -13.03 15.16
CA GLU A 11 -10.38 -14.22 14.93
C GLU A 11 -10.13 -14.81 13.54
N LYS A 12 -9.97 -13.94 12.53
CA LYS A 12 -9.50 -14.33 11.21
C LYS A 12 -8.09 -14.93 11.27
N ALA A 13 -7.19 -14.35 12.07
CA ALA A 13 -5.82 -14.85 12.22
C ALA A 13 -5.75 -16.25 12.85
N LYS A 14 -6.70 -16.61 13.73
CA LYS A 14 -6.83 -17.93 14.36
C LYS A 14 -7.42 -19.01 13.44
N ASN A 15 -7.97 -18.64 12.28
CA ASN A 15 -8.56 -19.61 11.36
C ASN A 15 -7.51 -20.64 10.91
N SER A 16 -7.70 -21.90 11.29
CA SER A 16 -6.72 -22.95 11.02
C SER A 16 -6.65 -23.37 9.55
N LEU A 17 -7.72 -23.14 8.78
CA LEU A 17 -7.91 -23.62 7.41
C LEU A 17 -7.23 -22.75 6.34
N LYS A 18 -6.95 -21.49 6.66
CA LYS A 18 -6.37 -20.52 5.73
C LYS A 18 -5.10 -19.91 6.31
N GLN A 19 -4.16 -19.54 5.44
CA GLN A 19 -2.97 -18.80 5.83
C GLN A 19 -3.35 -17.34 6.09
N PRO A 20 -3.15 -16.78 7.29
CA PRO A 20 -3.42 -15.38 7.54
C PRO A 20 -2.40 -14.49 6.82
N VAL A 21 -2.91 -13.39 6.24
CA VAL A 21 -2.11 -12.43 5.46
C VAL A 21 -2.44 -11.00 5.82
N VAL A 22 -1.44 -10.11 5.69
CA VAL A 22 -1.63 -8.66 5.67
C VAL A 22 -1.14 -8.08 4.35
N LEU A 23 -1.82 -7.02 3.90
CA LEU A 23 -1.41 -6.26 2.72
C LEU A 23 -0.61 -5.03 3.13
N VAL A 24 0.52 -4.77 2.47
CA VAL A 24 1.31 -3.55 2.69
C VAL A 24 1.45 -2.80 1.38
N ALA A 25 0.94 -1.57 1.31
CA ALA A 25 1.11 -0.69 0.18
C ALA A 25 2.17 0.38 0.51
N CYS A 26 3.37 0.22 -0.04
CA CYS A 26 4.42 1.24 -0.01
C CYS A 26 4.18 2.26 -1.12
N GLY A 27 4.36 3.54 -0.83
CA GLY A 27 4.18 4.57 -1.86
C GLY A 27 4.32 5.99 -1.37
N SER A 28 4.28 6.93 -2.32
CA SER A 28 4.38 8.36 -1.99
C SER A 28 3.13 8.87 -1.26
N PHE A 29 1.92 8.49 -1.72
CA PHE A 29 0.64 8.99 -1.21
C PHE A 29 0.60 10.53 -1.05
N SER A 30 0.97 11.25 -2.12
CA SER A 30 1.09 12.72 -2.12
C SER A 30 0.15 13.38 -3.14
N PRO A 31 -1.17 13.43 -2.88
CA PRO A 31 -1.86 12.83 -1.73
C PRO A 31 -2.34 11.39 -2.01
N VAL A 32 -2.80 10.70 -0.96
CA VAL A 32 -3.64 9.48 -1.07
C VAL A 32 -4.92 9.81 -1.85
N THR A 33 -5.47 8.86 -2.60
CA THR A 33 -6.66 9.04 -3.47
C THR A 33 -7.61 7.85 -3.35
N TYR A 34 -8.85 7.97 -3.85
CA TYR A 34 -9.77 6.82 -3.90
C TYR A 34 -9.22 5.65 -4.74
N LEU A 35 -8.30 5.89 -5.67
CA LEU A 35 -7.66 4.81 -6.42
C LEU A 35 -6.85 3.90 -5.50
N HIS A 36 -6.10 4.48 -4.56
CA HIS A 36 -5.31 3.71 -3.61
C HIS A 36 -6.21 2.88 -2.68
N LEU A 37 -7.30 3.46 -2.18
CA LEU A 37 -8.30 2.74 -1.37
C LEU A 37 -8.96 1.62 -2.18
N ARG A 38 -9.30 1.87 -3.45
CA ARG A 38 -9.87 0.86 -4.34
C ARG A 38 -8.92 -0.32 -4.59
N MET A 39 -7.60 -0.08 -4.65
CA MET A 39 -6.62 -1.15 -4.78
C MET A 39 -6.70 -2.14 -3.60
N PHE A 40 -6.87 -1.64 -2.37
CA PHE A 40 -7.03 -2.50 -1.20
C PHE A 40 -8.30 -3.36 -1.29
N GLU A 41 -9.44 -2.79 -1.65
CA GLU A 41 -10.69 -3.55 -1.78
C GLU A 41 -10.63 -4.61 -2.88
N LEU A 42 -10.01 -4.30 -4.02
CA LEU A 42 -9.81 -5.29 -5.09
C LEU A 42 -8.86 -6.43 -4.69
N ALA A 43 -7.82 -6.10 -3.92
CA ALA A 43 -6.92 -7.08 -3.36
C ALA A 43 -7.63 -7.99 -2.35
N LYS A 44 -8.50 -7.41 -1.52
CA LYS A 44 -9.34 -8.13 -0.56
C LYS A 44 -10.26 -9.13 -1.24
N ASP A 45 -11.05 -8.69 -2.23
CA ASP A 45 -11.95 -9.56 -3.01
C ASP A 45 -11.17 -10.77 -3.55
N ARG A 46 -9.99 -10.53 -4.12
CA ARG A 46 -9.13 -11.58 -4.70
C ARG A 46 -8.59 -12.56 -3.66
N ILE A 47 -8.21 -12.07 -2.48
CA ILE A 47 -7.73 -12.91 -1.38
C ILE A 47 -8.87 -13.80 -0.89
N GLU A 48 -10.06 -13.25 -0.70
CA GLU A 48 -11.23 -14.00 -0.24
C GLU A 48 -11.64 -15.08 -1.25
N ASP A 49 -11.63 -14.76 -2.55
CA ASP A 49 -11.87 -15.70 -3.65
C ASP A 49 -10.87 -16.87 -3.70
N SER A 50 -9.63 -16.65 -3.26
CA SER A 50 -8.59 -17.67 -3.31
C SER A 50 -8.90 -18.89 -2.44
N LYS A 51 -9.71 -18.70 -1.39
CA LYS A 51 -9.97 -19.66 -0.29
C LYS A 51 -8.72 -20.21 0.42
N ARG A 52 -7.52 -19.79 0.03
CA ARG A 52 -6.21 -20.20 0.60
C ARG A 52 -5.74 -19.26 1.69
N PHE A 53 -6.09 -17.98 1.55
CA PHE A 53 -5.62 -16.91 2.42
C PHE A 53 -6.78 -16.29 3.19
N GLU A 54 -6.48 -15.77 4.38
CA GLU A 54 -7.40 -15.00 5.19
C GLU A 54 -6.80 -13.62 5.44
N LEU A 55 -7.43 -12.57 4.91
CA LEU A 55 -6.95 -11.21 5.09
C LEU A 55 -7.30 -10.70 6.48
N ILE A 56 -6.28 -10.34 7.26
CA ILE A 56 -6.46 -9.87 8.65
C ILE A 56 -6.24 -8.37 8.83
N GLY A 57 -5.70 -7.68 7.83
CA GLY A 57 -5.48 -6.23 7.86
C GLY A 57 -4.68 -5.71 6.66
N GLY A 58 -4.63 -4.40 6.52
CA GLY A 58 -3.90 -3.69 5.47
C GLY A 58 -3.20 -2.45 5.99
N TYR A 59 -2.08 -2.07 5.36
CA TYR A 59 -1.26 -0.94 5.77
C TYR A 59 -0.90 -0.04 4.60
N PHE A 60 -1.18 1.25 4.74
CA PHE A 60 -0.42 2.28 4.03
C PHE A 60 0.94 2.47 4.71
N SER A 61 2.01 2.45 3.91
CA SER A 61 3.37 2.79 4.35
C SER A 61 3.88 3.96 3.50
N PRO A 62 3.65 5.22 3.92
CA PRO A 62 4.15 6.37 3.18
C PRO A 62 5.68 6.46 3.22
N VAL A 63 6.27 6.65 2.05
CA VAL A 63 7.73 6.74 1.88
C VAL A 63 8.35 7.89 2.68
N SER A 64 9.61 7.77 3.09
CA SER A 64 10.39 8.88 3.68
C SER A 64 10.52 10.09 2.73
N ASP A 65 10.64 11.29 3.31
CA ASP A 65 10.91 12.52 2.56
C ASP A 65 12.27 12.48 1.83
N SER A 66 13.20 11.66 2.29
CA SER A 66 14.51 11.39 1.65
C SER A 66 14.39 10.70 0.29
N TYR A 67 13.18 10.27 -0.10
CA TYR A 67 12.91 9.83 -1.47
C TYR A 67 13.04 10.97 -2.50
N MET A 68 12.94 12.24 -2.06
CA MET A 68 13.19 13.45 -2.88
C MET A 68 12.42 13.51 -4.21
N LYS A 69 11.24 12.88 -4.28
CA LYS A 69 10.39 12.94 -5.46
C LYS A 69 9.80 14.35 -5.62
N ASN A 70 9.79 14.85 -6.86
CA ASN A 70 9.21 16.15 -7.16
C ASN A 70 7.71 16.21 -6.78
N GLY A 71 7.33 17.24 -6.01
CA GLY A 71 5.96 17.44 -5.51
C GLY A 71 5.56 16.51 -4.36
N LEU A 72 6.53 15.90 -3.67
CA LEU A 72 6.30 15.16 -2.44
C LEU A 72 6.01 16.16 -1.31
N ALA A 73 4.80 16.11 -0.74
CA ALA A 73 4.50 16.82 0.50
C ALA A 73 5.29 16.19 1.66
N LEU A 74 5.51 16.95 2.73
CA LEU A 74 6.19 16.44 3.93
C LEU A 74 5.51 15.17 4.44
N HIS A 75 6.31 14.25 4.99
CA HIS A 75 5.88 12.95 5.46
C HIS A 75 4.74 13.06 6.47
N THR A 76 4.83 14.01 7.39
CA THR A 76 3.81 14.29 8.41
C THR A 76 2.43 14.60 7.80
N HIS A 77 2.38 15.40 6.73
CA HIS A 77 1.12 15.66 6.02
C HIS A 77 0.58 14.42 5.33
N ARG A 78 1.47 13.61 4.73
CA ARG A 78 1.07 12.41 4.00
C ARG A 78 0.54 11.32 4.93
N ILE A 79 1.17 11.12 6.08
CA ILE A 79 0.64 10.26 7.16
C ILE A 79 -0.75 10.74 7.55
N LYS A 80 -0.90 12.04 7.87
CA LYS A 80 -2.19 12.56 8.31
C LYS A 80 -3.29 12.40 7.26
N MET A 81 -2.99 12.65 5.98
CA MET A 81 -3.93 12.41 4.90
C MET A 81 -4.28 10.92 4.74
N CYS A 82 -3.31 10.02 4.87
CA CYS A 82 -3.59 8.58 4.86
C CYS A 82 -4.48 8.16 6.03
N GLU A 83 -4.24 8.69 7.25
CA GLU A 83 -5.06 8.40 8.44
C GLU A 83 -6.51 8.83 8.22
N LEU A 84 -6.71 10.07 7.74
CA LEU A 84 -8.03 10.61 7.41
C LEU A 84 -8.71 9.78 6.31
N ALA A 85 -7.96 9.29 5.33
CA ALA A 85 -8.50 8.48 4.25
C ALA A 85 -9.01 7.11 4.68
N VAL A 86 -8.49 6.57 5.79
CA VAL A 86 -8.85 5.23 6.29
C VAL A 86 -9.56 5.27 7.64
N GLU A 87 -10.00 6.44 8.11
CA GLU A 87 -10.69 6.59 9.38
C GLU A 87 -11.90 5.65 9.47
N ASP A 88 -12.73 5.64 8.42
CA ASP A 88 -13.93 4.80 8.30
C ASP A 88 -13.66 3.35 7.88
N SER A 89 -12.39 2.98 7.60
CA SER A 89 -12.04 1.59 7.27
C SER A 89 -11.96 0.75 8.55
N ASP A 90 -12.52 -0.46 8.53
CA ASP A 90 -12.44 -1.43 9.62
C ASP A 90 -11.18 -2.33 9.56
N TRP A 91 -10.39 -2.26 8.49
CA TRP A 91 -9.26 -3.18 8.26
C TRP A 91 -7.97 -2.54 7.73
N ILE A 92 -8.02 -1.28 7.26
CA ILE A 92 -6.85 -0.56 6.72
C ILE A 92 -6.33 0.45 7.74
N MET A 93 -5.02 0.43 7.96
CA MET A 93 -4.27 1.29 8.87
C MET A 93 -3.15 2.03 8.14
N VAL A 94 -2.49 2.93 8.86
CA VAL A 94 -1.27 3.61 8.41
C VAL A 94 -0.17 3.25 9.38
N ASP A 95 1.01 2.92 8.86
CA ASP A 95 2.23 2.81 9.66
C ASP A 95 3.24 3.85 9.16
N GLU A 96 3.85 4.56 10.09
CA GLU A 96 4.74 5.68 9.79
C GLU A 96 6.23 5.31 9.85
N TRP A 97 6.55 4.07 10.22
CA TRP A 97 7.92 3.61 10.46
C TRP A 97 8.86 3.93 9.29
N GLU A 98 8.43 3.71 8.05
CA GLU A 98 9.22 3.96 6.85
C GLU A 98 9.73 5.41 6.80
N GLY A 99 8.87 6.39 7.06
CA GLY A 99 9.24 7.80 7.01
C GLY A 99 9.89 8.37 8.27
N THR A 100 10.07 7.56 9.33
CA THR A 100 10.89 7.96 10.49
C THR A 100 12.40 7.88 10.23
N HIS A 101 12.82 7.27 9.12
CA HIS A 101 14.22 7.11 8.77
C HIS A 101 14.77 8.34 8.05
N ALA A 102 15.98 8.75 8.45
CA ALA A 102 16.70 9.86 7.82
C ALA A 102 17.12 9.56 6.36
N GLU A 103 17.32 8.28 6.03
CA GLU A 103 17.67 7.83 4.68
C GLU A 103 16.50 7.10 4.02
N TYR A 104 16.56 6.98 2.69
CA TYR A 104 15.60 6.18 1.95
C TYR A 104 15.67 4.70 2.36
N VAL A 105 14.52 4.12 2.69
CA VAL A 105 14.39 2.71 3.04
C VAL A 105 13.89 1.94 1.82
N ARG A 106 14.62 0.90 1.43
CA ARG A 106 14.21 0.01 0.34
C ARG A 106 12.94 -0.76 0.71
N THR A 107 12.01 -0.95 -0.22
CA THR A 107 10.74 -1.66 0.01
C THR A 107 10.91 -3.00 0.72
N VAL A 108 11.93 -3.80 0.35
CA VAL A 108 12.17 -5.10 1.01
C VAL A 108 12.43 -4.97 2.52
N LYS A 109 13.05 -3.88 2.96
CA LYS A 109 13.32 -3.60 4.39
C LYS A 109 12.07 -3.14 5.12
N VAL A 110 11.17 -2.44 4.42
CA VAL A 110 9.84 -2.14 4.91
C VAL A 110 9.05 -3.44 5.11
N LEU A 111 9.07 -4.35 4.13
CA LEU A 111 8.39 -5.65 4.26
C LEU A 111 8.99 -6.52 5.38
N ASP A 112 10.32 -6.52 5.56
CA ASP A 112 10.99 -7.14 6.71
C ASP A 112 10.41 -6.60 8.03
N TYR A 113 10.35 -5.27 8.18
CA TYR A 113 9.81 -4.62 9.37
C TYR A 113 8.37 -5.06 9.68
N PHE A 114 7.48 -5.02 8.68
CA PHE A 114 6.10 -5.45 8.85
C PHE A 114 6.00 -6.93 9.22
N GLN A 115 6.83 -7.77 8.60
CA GLN A 115 6.84 -9.21 8.83
C GLN A 115 7.26 -9.56 10.25
N ASP A 116 8.27 -8.87 10.78
CA ASP A 116 8.74 -9.02 12.15
C ASP A 116 7.69 -8.50 13.14
N CYS A 117 7.16 -7.29 12.92
CA CYS A 117 6.20 -6.68 13.84
C CYS A 117 4.88 -7.45 13.93
N VAL A 118 4.33 -7.90 12.79
CA VAL A 118 3.08 -8.65 12.78
C VAL A 118 3.24 -10.02 13.45
N ASN A 119 4.39 -10.68 13.29
CA ASN A 119 4.64 -11.96 13.95
C ASN A 119 4.92 -11.81 15.44
N GLN A 120 5.58 -10.73 15.88
CA GLN A 120 5.66 -10.40 17.31
C GLN A 120 4.27 -10.16 17.92
N TRP A 121 3.37 -9.51 17.18
CA TRP A 121 1.98 -9.34 17.60
C TRP A 121 1.26 -10.70 17.69
N VAL A 122 1.41 -11.58 16.69
CA VAL A 122 0.87 -12.95 16.71
C VAL A 122 1.31 -13.74 17.93
N GLU A 123 2.59 -13.66 18.29
CA GLU A 123 3.15 -14.34 19.47
C GLU A 123 2.50 -13.82 20.76
N ARG A 124 2.37 -12.49 20.89
CA ARG A 124 1.73 -11.85 22.06
C ARG A 124 0.26 -12.25 22.19
N GLU A 125 -0.47 -12.33 21.07
CA GLU A 125 -1.89 -12.73 21.03
C GLU A 125 -2.09 -14.26 21.06
N SER A 126 -1.02 -15.06 21.16
CA SER A 126 -1.08 -16.53 21.19
C SER A 126 -1.84 -17.15 20.02
N ILE A 127 -1.74 -16.55 18.82
CA ILE A 127 -2.41 -17.04 17.59
C ILE A 127 -1.76 -18.35 17.09
N GLY A 128 -0.49 -18.59 17.44
CA GLY A 128 0.21 -19.87 17.20
C GLY A 128 0.60 -20.13 15.73
N ARG A 129 0.50 -19.13 14.86
CA ARG A 129 0.90 -19.22 13.44
C ARG A 129 1.32 -17.88 12.87
N ASN A 130 2.38 -17.90 12.06
CA ASN A 130 2.89 -16.68 11.44
C ASN A 130 1.91 -16.11 10.42
N VAL A 131 1.85 -14.79 10.35
CA VAL A 131 1.12 -14.02 9.34
C VAL A 131 2.07 -13.74 8.19
N ARG A 132 1.62 -13.91 6.95
CA ARG A 132 2.42 -13.58 5.76
C ARG A 132 2.15 -12.15 5.32
N VAL A 133 3.21 -11.37 5.09
CA VAL A 133 3.11 -10.05 4.46
C VAL A 133 3.06 -10.21 2.94
N ILE A 134 2.18 -9.48 2.27
CA ILE A 134 2.10 -9.39 0.81
C ILE A 134 2.20 -7.91 0.40
N LEU A 135 3.09 -7.62 -0.55
CA LEU A 135 3.20 -6.29 -1.14
C LEU A 135 1.97 -6.00 -2.02
N LEU A 136 1.25 -4.91 -1.75
CA LEU A 136 0.16 -4.41 -2.60
C LEU A 136 0.68 -3.26 -3.45
N ALA A 137 0.55 -3.38 -4.77
CA ALA A 137 1.11 -2.42 -5.70
C ALA A 137 0.21 -2.13 -6.90
N GLY A 138 0.35 -0.93 -7.47
CA GLY A 138 -0.19 -0.62 -8.79
C GLY A 138 0.74 -1.12 -9.89
N GLY A 139 0.23 -1.20 -11.13
CA GLY A 139 1.01 -1.65 -12.30
C GLY A 139 2.37 -0.95 -12.48
N ASP A 140 2.44 0.35 -12.19
CA ASP A 140 3.64 1.18 -12.35
C ASP A 140 4.82 0.69 -11.50
N LEU A 141 4.57 0.12 -10.32
CA LEU A 141 5.65 -0.42 -9.48
C LEU A 141 6.26 -1.66 -10.13
N VAL A 142 5.44 -2.49 -10.78
CA VAL A 142 5.87 -3.73 -11.41
C VAL A 142 6.63 -3.44 -12.69
N GLU A 143 6.19 -2.46 -13.47
CA GLU A 143 6.97 -1.95 -14.59
C GLU A 143 8.36 -1.49 -14.11
N SER A 144 8.43 -0.89 -12.93
CA SER A 144 9.70 -0.46 -12.35
C SER A 144 10.65 -1.61 -11.99
N PHE A 145 10.15 -2.83 -11.73
CA PHE A 145 10.99 -4.01 -11.48
C PHE A 145 11.82 -4.40 -12.71
N GLY A 146 11.34 -4.06 -13.92
CA GLY A 146 12.06 -4.29 -15.16
C GLY A 146 13.08 -3.22 -15.53
N ILE A 147 13.20 -2.14 -14.75
CA ILE A 147 14.14 -1.04 -15.04
C ILE A 147 15.54 -1.40 -14.51
N PRO A 148 16.55 -1.56 -15.39
CA PRO A 148 17.89 -1.95 -14.96
C PRO A 148 18.50 -0.95 -13.95
N GLY A 149 19.04 -1.48 -12.84
CA GLY A 149 19.71 -0.68 -11.82
C GLY A 149 18.80 0.07 -10.86
N LEU A 150 17.47 -0.01 -11.03
CA LEU A 150 16.52 0.62 -10.10
C LEU A 150 16.27 -0.25 -8.85
N TRP A 151 16.32 -1.56 -9.01
CA TRP A 151 16.16 -2.54 -7.94
C TRP A 151 17.38 -3.43 -7.86
N ALA A 152 17.77 -3.83 -6.65
CA ALA A 152 18.76 -4.88 -6.48
C ALA A 152 18.11 -6.25 -6.75
N ASP A 153 18.76 -7.11 -7.52
CA ASP A 153 18.20 -8.43 -7.88
C ASP A 153 17.84 -9.25 -6.63
N ALA A 154 18.72 -9.24 -5.62
CA ALA A 154 18.46 -9.91 -4.33
C ALA A 154 17.22 -9.35 -3.59
N ASP A 155 16.88 -8.08 -3.78
CA ASP A 155 15.66 -7.51 -3.21
C ASP A 155 14.43 -8.01 -3.97
N LEU A 156 14.48 -8.05 -5.31
CA LEU A 156 13.38 -8.56 -6.13
C LEU A 156 13.12 -10.04 -5.86
N GLU A 157 14.17 -10.86 -5.81
CA GLU A 157 14.10 -12.28 -5.45
C GLU A 157 13.43 -12.46 -4.08
N LYS A 158 13.84 -11.67 -3.08
CA LYS A 158 13.25 -11.73 -1.75
C LYS A 158 11.79 -11.23 -1.73
N ILE A 159 11.48 -10.15 -2.43
CA ILE A 159 10.12 -9.61 -2.56
C ILE A 159 9.18 -10.68 -3.14
N MET A 160 9.58 -11.27 -4.27
CA MET A 160 8.76 -12.22 -5.01
C MET A 160 8.70 -13.60 -4.34
N GLY A 161 9.81 -14.07 -3.76
CA GLY A 161 9.92 -15.38 -3.12
C GLY A 161 9.30 -15.44 -1.73
N ASN A 162 9.66 -14.50 -0.84
CA ASN A 162 9.32 -14.60 0.58
C ASN A 162 7.98 -13.96 0.93
N TYR A 163 7.65 -12.83 0.28
CA TYR A 163 6.41 -12.10 0.58
C TYR A 163 5.35 -12.37 -0.50
N GLY A 164 5.72 -12.18 -1.76
CA GLY A 164 4.79 -12.11 -2.89
C GLY A 164 4.25 -10.70 -3.09
N CYS A 165 3.65 -10.48 -4.25
CA CYS A 165 3.12 -9.18 -4.66
C CYS A 165 1.74 -9.35 -5.29
N LEU A 166 0.75 -8.59 -4.82
CA LEU A 166 -0.55 -8.45 -5.44
C LEU A 166 -0.59 -7.13 -6.22
N ILE A 167 -0.75 -7.26 -7.52
CA ILE A 167 -0.65 -6.15 -8.45
C ILE A 167 -2.05 -5.81 -8.97
N VAL A 168 -2.42 -4.54 -8.87
CA VAL A 168 -3.67 -4.03 -9.42
C VAL A 168 -3.35 -3.27 -10.71
N GLU A 169 -3.69 -3.87 -11.85
CA GLU A 169 -3.51 -3.27 -13.17
C GLU A 169 -4.40 -2.03 -13.37
N ARG A 170 -3.82 -1.00 -13.99
CA ARG A 170 -4.55 0.11 -14.60
C ARG A 170 -4.77 -0.21 -16.08
N THR A 171 -5.82 0.34 -16.68
CA THR A 171 -6.11 0.15 -18.12
C THR A 171 -4.89 0.47 -18.99
N GLY A 172 -4.47 -0.48 -19.85
CA GLY A 172 -3.47 -0.25 -20.91
C GLY A 172 -2.08 -0.85 -20.68
N VAL A 173 -1.80 -1.46 -19.52
CA VAL A 173 -0.52 -2.12 -19.23
C VAL A 173 -0.65 -3.64 -19.38
N ASP A 174 0.14 -4.26 -20.27
CA ASP A 174 0.14 -5.71 -20.45
C ASP A 174 1.18 -6.40 -19.55
N LEU A 175 0.79 -6.79 -18.33
CA LEU A 175 1.69 -7.50 -17.40
C LEU A 175 1.89 -9.00 -17.72
N LYS A 176 1.44 -9.49 -18.88
CA LYS A 176 1.48 -10.92 -19.23
C LYS A 176 2.87 -11.56 -19.11
N GLY A 177 3.96 -10.80 -19.26
CA GLY A 177 5.32 -11.33 -19.19
C GLY A 177 5.82 -11.61 -17.76
N PHE A 178 5.37 -10.86 -16.75
CA PHE A 178 5.94 -10.94 -15.38
C PHE A 178 5.11 -11.82 -14.43
N LEU A 179 3.83 -11.99 -14.72
CA LEU A 179 2.87 -12.64 -13.83
C LEU A 179 2.95 -14.19 -13.83
N LEU A 180 3.65 -14.80 -14.78
CA LEU A 180 3.60 -16.26 -15.02
C LEU A 180 4.55 -17.09 -14.15
N GLU A 181 5.53 -16.48 -13.47
CA GLU A 181 6.59 -17.24 -12.80
C GLU A 181 6.44 -17.35 -11.27
N HIS A 182 5.53 -16.58 -10.64
CA HIS A 182 5.40 -16.55 -9.17
C HIS A 182 3.93 -16.67 -8.73
N ASP A 183 3.67 -17.57 -7.77
CA ASP A 183 2.36 -18.09 -7.33
C ASP A 183 1.28 -17.06 -6.90
N ILE A 184 1.56 -15.75 -6.86
CA ILE A 184 0.67 -14.70 -6.32
C ILE A 184 0.47 -13.51 -7.28
N ALA A 185 0.90 -13.62 -8.52
CA ALA A 185 0.67 -12.58 -9.52
C ALA A 185 -0.79 -12.62 -10.05
N TYR A 186 -1.60 -11.59 -9.74
CA TYR A 186 -3.00 -11.48 -10.19
C TYR A 186 -3.19 -10.39 -11.24
N LYS A 187 -3.90 -10.73 -12.31
CA LYS A 187 -4.40 -9.80 -13.33
C LYS A 187 -5.88 -9.50 -13.04
N ASN A 188 -6.17 -8.26 -12.65
CA ASN A 188 -7.54 -7.82 -12.37
C ASN A 188 -8.39 -7.78 -13.66
N ARG A 189 -9.58 -8.39 -13.63
CA ARG A 189 -10.57 -8.32 -14.73
C ARG A 189 -11.52 -7.13 -14.61
N GLN A 190 -11.59 -6.49 -13.44
CA GLN A 190 -12.31 -5.23 -13.27
C GLN A 190 -11.39 -4.08 -13.69
N HIS A 191 -11.58 -3.57 -14.91
CA HIS A 191 -10.89 -2.35 -15.34
C HIS A 191 -11.27 -1.19 -14.42
N ILE A 192 -10.34 -0.74 -13.57
CA ILE A 192 -10.54 0.50 -12.84
C ILE A 192 -10.41 1.64 -13.85
N HIS A 193 -11.55 2.16 -14.31
CA HIS A 193 -11.61 3.33 -15.20
C HIS A 193 -11.42 4.65 -14.42
N ASN A 194 -10.48 4.67 -13.48
CA ASN A 194 -10.18 5.84 -12.65
C ASN A 194 -8.69 6.18 -12.75
N ASP A 195 -8.31 6.86 -13.84
CA ASP A 195 -6.94 7.31 -14.10
C ASP A 195 -6.59 8.61 -13.33
N ILE A 196 -7.04 8.70 -12.08
CA ILE A 196 -6.80 9.87 -11.21
C ILE A 196 -5.61 9.57 -10.31
N SER A 197 -4.42 9.88 -10.83
CA SER A 197 -3.16 9.80 -10.10
C SER A 197 -2.97 11.00 -9.17
N SER A 198 -2.16 10.84 -8.12
CA SER A 198 -1.78 11.95 -7.24
C SER A 198 -1.14 13.11 -8.02
N THR A 199 -0.43 12.83 -9.12
CA THR A 199 0.12 13.87 -10.00
C THR A 199 -0.97 14.73 -10.66
N LYS A 200 -2.06 14.12 -11.13
CA LYS A 200 -3.21 14.86 -11.67
C LYS A 200 -3.91 15.67 -10.59
N ILE A 201 -4.03 15.13 -9.38
CA ILE A 201 -4.59 15.84 -8.23
C ILE A 201 -3.80 17.12 -7.92
N ARG A 202 -2.47 17.02 -7.78
CA ARG A 202 -1.61 18.19 -7.57
C ARG A 202 -1.75 19.20 -8.71
N LEU A 203 -1.84 18.74 -9.96
CA LEU A 203 -2.04 19.62 -11.11
C LEU A 203 -3.40 20.35 -11.07
N PHE A 204 -4.47 19.68 -10.65
CA PHE A 204 -5.79 20.29 -10.50
C PHE A 204 -5.78 21.39 -9.44
N ILE A 205 -5.14 21.13 -8.30
CA ILE A 205 -4.99 22.13 -7.22
C ILE A 205 -4.25 23.36 -7.73
N LYS A 206 -3.08 23.18 -8.37
CA LYS A 206 -2.30 24.28 -8.98
C LYS A 206 -3.10 25.11 -9.99
N ARG A 207 -4.08 24.51 -10.66
CA ARG A 207 -4.94 25.16 -11.67
C ARG A 207 -6.24 25.71 -11.10
N GLY A 208 -6.47 25.63 -9.79
CA GLY A 208 -7.73 26.05 -9.16
C GLY A 208 -8.93 25.19 -9.58
N LEU A 209 -8.69 23.96 -10.05
CA LEU A 209 -9.75 23.02 -10.42
C LEU A 209 -10.20 22.22 -9.21
N SER A 210 -11.48 21.85 -9.20
CA SER A 210 -12.04 21.04 -8.13
C SER A 210 -11.44 19.63 -8.11
N ILE A 211 -11.12 19.14 -6.91
CA ILE A 211 -10.71 17.75 -6.64
C ILE A 211 -11.80 16.97 -5.89
N LYS A 212 -13.01 17.54 -5.79
CA LYS A 212 -14.14 16.89 -5.12
C LYS A 212 -14.47 15.55 -5.77
N TYR A 213 -14.81 14.56 -4.95
CA TYR A 213 -15.10 13.18 -5.36
C TYR A 213 -13.91 12.40 -5.93
N LEU A 214 -12.71 12.99 -5.97
CA LEU A 214 -11.49 12.29 -6.38
C LEU A 214 -10.71 11.72 -5.19
N LEU A 215 -10.91 12.31 -4.01
CA LEU A 215 -10.32 11.94 -2.72
C LEU A 215 -11.43 11.94 -1.64
N PRO A 216 -11.19 11.29 -0.48
CA PRO A 216 -12.00 11.47 0.72
C PRO A 216 -12.16 12.95 1.10
N GLU A 217 -13.35 13.34 1.55
CA GLU A 217 -13.68 14.74 1.85
C GLU A 217 -12.75 15.32 2.95
N GLU A 218 -12.43 14.55 3.99
CA GLU A 218 -11.53 15.00 5.05
C GLU A 218 -10.08 15.21 4.55
N VAL A 219 -9.64 14.46 3.56
CA VAL A 219 -8.34 14.68 2.89
C VAL A 219 -8.36 15.99 2.09
N ILE A 220 -9.46 16.26 1.40
CA ILE A 220 -9.64 17.51 0.64
C ILE A 220 -9.59 18.72 1.57
N ARG A 221 -10.33 18.68 2.69
CA ARG A 221 -10.30 19.73 3.71
C ARG A 221 -8.89 19.94 4.24
N TYR A 222 -8.22 18.86 4.63
CA TYR A 222 -6.85 18.93 5.15
C TYR A 222 -5.88 19.59 4.17
N ILE A 223 -5.96 19.25 2.88
CA ILE A 223 -5.14 19.86 1.82
C ILE A 223 -5.35 21.37 1.75
N TYR A 224 -6.60 21.82 1.76
CA TYR A 224 -6.92 23.24 1.67
C TYR A 224 -6.54 24.02 2.94
N ASP A 225 -6.82 23.46 4.12
CA ASP A 225 -6.49 24.09 5.40
C ASP A 225 -4.98 24.32 5.58
N HIS A 226 -4.17 23.44 5.00
CA HIS A 226 -2.70 23.50 5.08
C HIS A 226 -2.05 24.08 3.82
N ASN A 227 -2.83 24.58 2.85
CA ASN A 227 -2.34 25.12 1.57
C ASN A 227 -1.36 24.17 0.85
N LEU A 228 -1.65 22.87 0.84
CA LEU A 228 -0.78 21.90 0.20
C LEU A 228 -0.94 21.94 -1.32
N TYR A 229 0.17 21.76 -2.04
CA TYR A 229 0.22 21.62 -3.51
C TYR A 229 -0.16 22.89 -4.31
N THR A 230 -0.09 24.06 -3.71
CA THR A 230 -0.42 25.35 -4.35
C THR A 230 0.71 25.93 -5.21
N GLU A 231 1.96 25.50 -4.98
CA GLU A 231 3.16 25.86 -5.77
C GLU A 231 3.47 24.80 -6.82
#